data_AF-A0A522M185-F1
#
_entry.id   AF-A0A522M185-F1
#
_cell.length_a   1.000
_cell.length_b   1.000
_cell.length_c   1.000
_cell.angle_alpha   90.00
_cell.angle_beta   90.00
_cell.angle_gamma   90.00
#
_symmetry.space_group_name_H-M   'P 1'
#
loop_
_entity.id
_entity.type
_entity.pdbx_description
1 polymer ?
#
loop_
_entity_poly.entity_id
_entity_poly.type
_entity_poly.pdbx_seq_one_letter_code
_entity_poly.pdbx_strand_id
1 'polypeptide(L)' 'MQLNPSEISSLIKSRIEKFEAAAEARTVGTVVGLTDGICRVHGLADVMQGEML' A
#
# COMPACT_ATOMS: atom_id res chain seq x y z
N MET A 1 8.65 -5.13 29.01
CA MET A 1 7.83 -4.05 28.43
C MET A 1 6.40 -4.51 28.41
N GLN A 2 5.56 -3.94 29.27
CA GLN A 2 4.15 -4.34 29.41
C GLN A 2 3.36 -3.49 28.42
N LEU A 3 2.92 -4.09 27.32
CA LEU A 3 2.05 -3.42 26.34
C LEU A 3 0.71 -3.16 27.03
N ASN A 4 0.40 -1.90 27.32
CA ASN A 4 -0.90 -1.51 27.85
C ASN A 4 -1.92 -1.58 26.72
N PRO A 5 -2.94 -2.46 26.77
CA PRO A 5 -3.94 -2.61 25.71
C PRO A 5 -4.70 -1.30 25.41
N SER A 6 -4.80 -0.42 26.40
CA SER A 6 -5.43 0.89 26.30
C SER A 6 -4.70 1.84 25.34
N GLU A 7 -3.37 1.81 25.31
CA GLU A 7 -2.55 2.64 24.40
C GLU A 7 -2.64 2.15 22.95
N ILE A 8 -2.70 0.84 22.75
CA ILE A 8 -2.88 0.25 21.41
C ILE A 8 -4.26 0.62 20.89
N SER A 9 -5.28 0.54 21.75
CA SER A 9 -6.66 0.87 21.39
C SER A 9 -6.83 2.35 21.03
N SER A 10 -6.20 3.27 21.78
CA SER A 10 -6.25 4.70 21.47
C SER A 10 -5.50 5.04 20.18
N LEU A 11 -4.36 4.39 19.92
CA LEU A 11 -3.60 4.57 18.67
C LEU A 11 -4.40 4.11 17.45
N ILE A 12 -5.07 2.95 17.52
CA ILE A 12 -5.91 2.44 16.43
C ILE A 12 -7.08 3.38 16.19
N LYS A 13 -7.77 3.84 17.25
CA LYS A 13 -8.87 4.83 17.12
C LYS A 13 -8.41 6.11 16.44
N SER A 14 -7.27 6.66 16.84
CA SER A 14 -6.72 7.87 16.22
C SER A 14 -6.37 7.70 14.73
N ARG A 15 -5.91 6.51 14.33
CA ARG A 15 -5.65 6.20 12.91
C ARG A 15 -6.93 6.09 12.09
N ILE A 16 -7.99 5.51 12.67
CA ILE A 16 -9.30 5.40 12.03
C ILE A 16 -9.95 6.78 11.89
N GLU A 17 -9.89 7.62 12.92
CA GLU A 17 -10.42 8.99 12.88
C GLU A 17 -9.75 9.86 11.79
N LYS A 18 -8.47 9.61 11.52
CA LYS A 18 -7.68 10.30 10.49
C LYS A 18 -7.76 9.64 9.11
N PHE A 19 -8.52 8.56 8.97
CA PHE A 19 -8.64 7.86 7.69
C PHE A 19 -9.62 8.61 6.78
N GLU A 20 -9.08 9.26 5.75
CA GLU A 20 -9.88 9.89 4.71
C GLU A 20 -10.18 8.87 3.61
N ALA A 21 -11.45 8.51 3.44
CA ALA A 21 -11.92 7.59 2.40
C ALA A 21 -12.08 8.31 1.05
N ALA A 22 -11.01 8.93 0.56
CA ALA A 22 -11.00 9.58 -0.75
C ALA A 22 -10.75 8.57 -1.87
N ALA A 23 -11.48 8.70 -2.97
CA ALA A 23 -11.21 7.93 -4.19
C ALA A 23 -10.07 8.60 -4.97
N GLU A 24 -8.93 7.93 -5.04
CA GLU A 24 -7.78 8.38 -5.83
C GLU A 24 -7.69 7.61 -7.15
N ALA A 25 -7.57 8.34 -8.26
CA ALA A 25 -7.25 7.71 -9.54
C ALA A 25 -5.78 7.30 -9.53
N ARG A 26 -5.51 6.01 -9.78
CA ARG A 26 -4.15 5.46 -9.83
C ARG A 26 -3.99 4.61 -11.08
N THR A 27 -2.79 4.63 -11.63
CA THR A 27 -2.44 3.80 -12.79
C THR A 27 -2.24 2.36 -12.31
N VAL A 28 -2.91 1.43 -12.98
CA VAL A 28 -2.87 0.00 -12.63
C VAL A 28 -2.20 -0.81 -13.73
N GLY A 29 -1.55 -1.90 -13.32
CA GLY A 29 -0.97 -2.89 -14.22
C GLY A 29 -1.40 -4.30 -13.84
N THR A 30 -1.19 -5.24 -14.74
CA THR A 30 -1.45 -6.67 -14.52
C THR A 30 -0.15 -7.45 -14.63
N VAL A 31 0.09 -8.35 -13.68
CA VAL A 31 1.24 -9.26 -13.73
C VAL A 31 1.04 -10.26 -14.87
N VAL A 32 2.00 -10.30 -15.79
CA VAL A 32 1.99 -11.24 -16.93
C VAL A 32 2.98 -12.38 -16.76
N GLY A 33 3.93 -12.28 -15.83
CA GLY A 33 4.89 -13.34 -15.55
C GLY A 33 5.62 -13.13 -14.23
N LEU A 34 6.00 -14.24 -13.61
CA LEU A 34 6.76 -14.28 -12.36
C LEU A 34 7.79 -15.39 -12.46
N THR A 35 9.07 -15.08 -12.21
CA THR A 35 10.15 -16.08 -12.19
C THR A 35 11.26 -15.59 -11.27
N ASP A 36 11.68 -16.44 -10.32
CA ASP A 36 12.80 -16.18 -9.39
C ASP A 36 12.80 -14.79 -8.73
N GLY A 37 11.63 -14.32 -8.30
CA GLY A 37 11.45 -13.01 -7.67
C GLY A 37 11.42 -11.82 -8.64
N ILE A 38 11.52 -12.07 -9.94
CA ILE A 38 11.34 -11.07 -11.00
C ILE A 38 9.92 -11.16 -11.55
N CYS A 39 9.20 -10.04 -11.49
CA CYS A 39 7.85 -9.90 -12.02
C CYS A 39 7.87 -9.09 -13.32
N ARG A 40 7.11 -9.52 -14.33
CA ARG A 40 6.83 -8.73 -15.53
C ARG A 40 5.40 -8.23 -15.44
N VAL A 41 5.23 -6.91 -15.49
CA VAL A 41 3.94 -6.23 -15.41
C VAL A 41 3.62 -5.58 -16.76
N HIS A 42 2.40 -5.75 -17.23
CA HIS A 42 1.85 -5.06 -18.39
C HIS A 42 0.92 -3.93 -17.93
N GLY A 43 1.04 -2.74 -18.51
CA GLY A 43 0.35 -1.53 -18.07
C GLY A 43 1.30 -0.57 -17.36
N LEU A 44 0.81 0.12 -16.31
CA LEU A 44 1.59 1.13 -15.56
C LEU A 44 2.23 2.19 -16.46
N ALA A 45 1.44 2.82 -17.33
CA ALA A 45 1.94 3.76 -18.34
C ALA A 45 2.71 4.96 -17.77
N ASP A 46 2.39 5.37 -16.54
CA ASP A 46 2.96 6.56 -15.88
C ASP A 46 4.10 6.24 -14.90
N VAL A 47 4.59 4.99 -14.87
CA VAL A 47 5.64 4.56 -13.92
C VAL A 47 7.01 5.15 -14.28
N MET A 48 7.77 5.54 -13.26
CA MET A 48 9.15 6.00 -13.41
C MET A 48 10.18 4.90 -13.12
N GLN A 49 11.37 5.01 -13.72
CA GLN A 49 12.45 4.07 -13.45
C GLN A 49 12.89 4.14 -11.97
N GLY A 50 12.86 2.99 -11.27
CA GLY A 50 13.25 2.91 -9.86
C GLY A 50 12.14 3.28 -8.86
N GLU A 51 10.91 3.47 -9.34
CA GLU A 51 9.74 3.66 -8.48
C GLU A 51 9.41 2.38 -7.68
N MET A 52 8.91 2.55 -6.45
CA MET A 52 8.40 1.43 -5.66
C MET A 52 7.01 1.02 -6.16
N LEU A 53 6.93 -0.21 -6.68
CA LEU A 53 5.70 -0.85 -7.16
C LEU A 53 5.05 -1.72 -6.09
#